data_AF-A0A139LH01-F1
#
_entry.id   AF-A0A139LH01-F1
#
_cell.length_a   1.000
_cell.length_b   1.000
_cell.length_c   1.000
_cell.angle_alpha   90.00
_cell.angle_beta   90.00
_cell.angle_gamma   90.00
#
_symmetry.space_group_name_H-M   'P 1'
#
loop_
_entity.id
_entity.type
_entity.pdbx_description
1 polymer ?
#
loop_
_entity_poly.entity_id
_entity_poly.type
_entity_poly.pdbx_seq_one_letter_code
_entity_poly.pdbx_strand_id
1 'polypeptide(L)'
;MRELKIFCNHIYAGLLTEHSKQEYTFCYDDGYFINPSLPAISLTLSKSHQSYTSQYLFPFFTNLLPEGANKKIFCRLCKINEEDYFSILSALEIKDMLRS
;
A
#
# COMPACT_ATOMS: atom_id res chain seq x y z
N MET A 1 -10.21 -11.91 2.07
CA MET A 1 -10.07 -10.52 2.48
C MET A 1 -8.75 -10.39 3.21
N ARG A 2 -7.86 -9.51 2.72
CA ARG A 2 -6.52 -9.27 3.28
C ARG A 2 -6.39 -7.79 3.58
N GLU A 3 -5.69 -7.46 4.66
CA GLU A 3 -5.60 -6.08 5.15
C GLU A 3 -4.13 -5.75 5.45
N LEU A 4 -3.70 -4.55 5.06
CA LEU A 4 -2.34 -4.08 5.22
C LEU A 4 -2.35 -2.65 5.75
N LYS A 5 -1.68 -2.44 6.88
CA LYS A 5 -1.52 -1.11 7.47
C LYS A 5 -0.46 -0.33 6.70
N ILE A 6 -0.83 0.87 6.27
CA ILE A 6 0.06 1.77 5.54
C ILE A 6 0.55 2.85 6.48
N PHE A 7 1.86 3.06 6.50
CA PHE A 7 2.51 4.08 7.31
C PHE A 7 3.21 5.09 6.41
N CYS A 8 3.08 6.38 6.73
CA CYS A 8 3.75 7.48 6.08
C CYS A 8 4.55 8.27 7.10
N ASN A 9 5.85 8.42 6.87
CA ASN A 9 6.76 9.05 7.82
C ASN A 9 6.64 8.47 9.24
N HIS A 10 6.51 7.14 9.36
CA HIS A 10 6.29 6.39 10.62
C HIS A 10 4.93 6.65 11.30
N ILE A 11 4.02 7.39 10.65
CA ILE A 11 2.68 7.68 11.15
C ILE A 11 1.69 6.76 10.44
N TYR A 12 0.77 6.16 11.18
CA TYR A 12 -0.29 5.35 10.60
C TYR A 12 -1.16 6.21 9.69
N ALA A 13 -1.12 5.93 8.39
CA ALA A 13 -1.81 6.72 7.38
C ALA A 13 -3.18 6.14 7.04
N GLY A 14 -3.31 4.82 7.07
CA GLY A 14 -4.55 4.15 6.73
C GLY A 14 -4.42 2.65 6.53
N LEU A 15 -5.50 2.04 6.06
CA LEU A 15 -5.62 0.62 5.81
C LEU A 15 -5.86 0.36 4.32
N LEU A 16 -5.02 -0.47 3.73
CA LEU A 16 -5.25 -1.05 2.40
C LEU A 16 -5.88 -2.42 2.56
N THR A 17 -7.06 -2.60 2.00
CA THR A 17 -7.84 -3.82 2.05
C THR A 17 -8.01 -4.39 0.65
N GLU A 18 -7.66 -5.65 0.47
CA GLU A 18 -8.01 -6.43 -0.71
C GLU A 18 -9.25 -7.26 -0.39
N HIS A 19 -10.38 -6.87 -1.00
CA HIS A 19 -11.61 -7.63 -0.94
C HIS A 19 -11.54 -8.85 -1.87
N SER A 20 -10.96 -8.67 -3.06
CA SER A 20 -10.75 -9.70 -4.07
C SER A 20 -9.61 -9.32 -5.01
N LYS A 21 -9.16 -10.23 -5.89
CA LYS A 21 -8.08 -9.96 -6.87
C LYS A 21 -8.32 -8.72 -7.75
N GLN A 22 -9.57 -8.30 -7.89
CA GLN A 22 -10.01 -7.16 -8.70
C GLN A 22 -10.77 -6.12 -7.86
N GLU A 23 -10.57 -6.09 -6.54
CA GLU A 23 -11.23 -5.10 -5.68
C GLU A 23 -10.33 -4.76 -4.50
N TYR A 24 -9.78 -3.54 -4.55
CA TYR A 24 -8.91 -2.97 -3.53
C TYR A 24 -9.54 -1.69 -3.01
N THR A 25 -9.51 -1.53 -1.70
CA THR A 25 -9.97 -0.33 -1.01
C THR A 25 -8.87 0.19 -0.11
N PHE A 26 -8.51 1.45 -0.27
CA PHE A 26 -7.61 2.16 0.64
C PHE A 26 -8.43 3.17 1.44
N CYS A 27 -8.34 3.09 2.77
CA CYS A 27 -9.03 4.00 3.68
C CYS A 27 -8.01 4.72 4.55
N TYR A 28 -8.03 6.05 4.54
CA TYR A 28 -7.26 6.88 5.44
C TYR A 28 -7.75 6.74 6.88
N ASP A 29 -6.79 6.72 7.80
CA ASP A 29 -7.07 6.86 9.23
C ASP A 29 -7.66 8.24 9.52
N ASP A 30 -8.66 8.32 10.39
CA ASP A 30 -9.31 9.59 10.74
C ASP A 30 -8.32 10.63 11.27
N GLY A 31 -7.42 10.22 12.17
CA GLY A 31 -6.39 11.09 12.75
C GLY A 31 -5.40 11.58 11.70
N TYR A 32 -5.05 10.73 10.74
CA TYR A 32 -4.21 11.11 9.61
C TYR A 32 -4.95 12.06 8.66
N PHE A 33 -6.21 11.77 8.34
CA PHE A 33 -7.04 12.51 7.39
C PHE A 33 -7.30 13.94 7.88
N ILE A 34 -7.72 14.11 9.13
CA ILE A 34 -8.06 15.42 9.70
C ILE A 34 -6.85 16.33 9.91
N ASN A 35 -5.63 15.78 9.99
CA ASN A 35 -4.44 16.57 10.30
C ASN A 35 -3.83 17.19 9.04
N PRO A 36 -4.03 18.48 8.75
CA PRO A 36 -3.53 19.10 7.51
C PRO A 36 -2.00 19.18 7.43
N SER A 37 -1.29 19.01 8.55
CA SER A 37 0.17 18.99 8.58
C SER A 37 0.75 17.70 8.01
N LEU A 38 -0.05 16.64 7.88
CA LEU A 38 0.40 15.37 7.32
C LEU A 38 0.18 15.32 5.80
N PRO A 39 1.21 14.96 5.02
CA PRO A 39 1.12 14.94 3.56
C PRO A 39 0.18 13.83 3.07
N ALA A 40 -0.38 13.97 1.88
CA ALA A 40 -1.07 12.85 1.23
C ALA A 40 -0.08 11.73 0.89
N ILE A 41 -0.57 10.48 0.84
CA ILE A 41 0.25 9.31 0.48
C ILE A 41 0.73 9.40 -0.96
N SER A 42 -0.11 9.90 -1.86
CA SER A 42 0.21 10.11 -3.27
C SER A 42 -0.65 11.23 -3.85
N LEU A 43 -0.27 11.74 -5.02
CA LEU A 43 -1.08 12.69 -5.78
C LEU A 43 -2.43 12.08 -6.20
N THR A 44 -2.45 10.77 -6.51
CA THR A 44 -3.68 10.04 -6.89
C THR A 44 -4.49 9.57 -5.69
N LEU A 45 -3.88 9.54 -4.50
CA LEU A 45 -4.51 9.22 -3.22
C LEU A 45 -4.47 10.48 -2.35
N SER A 46 -5.08 11.56 -2.81
CA SER A 46 -5.10 12.82 -2.06
C SER A 46 -5.88 12.68 -0.74
N LYS A 47 -5.78 13.65 0.15
CA LYS A 47 -6.65 13.72 1.35
C LYS A 47 -8.00 14.39 1.05
N SER A 48 -8.48 14.29 -0.19
CA SER A 48 -9.79 14.83 -0.59
C SER A 48 -10.91 13.83 -0.30
N HIS A 49 -10.61 12.54 -0.32
CA HIS A 49 -11.52 11.48 0.06
C HIS A 49 -10.88 10.63 1.15
N GLN A 50 -11.69 10.16 2.11
CA GLN A 50 -11.20 9.26 3.15
C GLN A 50 -10.97 7.85 2.60
N SER A 51 -11.82 7.39 1.68
CA SER A 51 -11.75 6.04 1.11
C SER A 51 -11.67 6.08 -0.41
N TYR A 52 -10.81 5.22 -0.95
CA TYR A 52 -10.59 5.02 -2.38
C TYR A 52 -10.82 3.56 -2.70
N THR A 53 -11.64 3.27 -3.72
CA THR A 53 -11.84 1.90 -4.21
C THR A 53 -11.41 1.83 -5.67
N SER A 54 -10.74 0.75 -6.03
CA SER A 54 -10.22 0.51 -7.37
C SER A 54 -10.24 -0.97 -7.69
N GLN A 55 -10.47 -1.31 -8.96
CA GLN A 55 -10.37 -2.69 -9.42
C GLN A 55 -8.93 -3.19 -9.49
N TYR A 56 -7.98 -2.27 -9.55
CA TYR A 56 -6.56 -2.54 -9.62
C TYR A 56 -5.84 -1.96 -8.40
N LEU A 57 -4.72 -2.56 -8.03
CA LEU A 57 -3.84 -2.02 -7.02
C LEU A 57 -3.39 -0.60 -7.42
N PHE A 58 -3.46 0.35 -6.49
CA PHE A 58 -3.17 1.74 -6.81
C PHE A 58 -1.73 1.92 -7.34
N PRO A 59 -1.51 2.80 -8.33
CA PRO A 59 -0.20 3.03 -8.94
C PRO A 59 0.91 3.34 -7.93
N PHE A 60 0.56 4.01 -6.84
CA PHE A 60 1.48 4.29 -5.74
C PHE A 60 2.06 3.01 -5.13
N PHE A 61 1.21 2.04 -4.79
CA PHE A 61 1.66 0.79 -4.18
C PHE A 61 2.36 -0.12 -5.18
N THR A 62 1.93 -0.14 -6.45
CA THR A 62 2.63 -0.93 -7.48
C THR A 62 4.04 -0.44 -7.72
N ASN A 63 4.28 0.88 -7.59
CA ASN A 63 5.62 1.46 -7.75
C ASN A 63 6.57 1.12 -6.59
N LEU A 64 6.05 0.62 -5.47
CA LEU A 64 6.87 0.15 -4.34
C LEU A 64 7.30 -1.31 -4.51
N LEU A 65 6.67 -2.04 -5.43
CA LEU A 65 6.98 -3.44 -5.64
C LEU A 65 8.35 -3.60 -6.30
N PRO A 66 9.14 -4.60 -5.90
CA PRO A 66 10.35 -4.96 -6.65
C PRO A 66 9.97 -5.41 -8.05
N GLU A 67 10.80 -5.04 -9.03
CA GLU A 67 10.61 -5.37 -10.44
C GLU A 67 11.75 -6.26 -10.98
N GLY A 68 11.53 -6.87 -12.15
CA GLY A 68 12.55 -7.64 -12.86
C GLY A 68 13.17 -8.80 -12.06
N ALA A 69 14.49 -8.90 -12.07
CA ALA A 69 15.22 -9.96 -11.37
C ALA A 69 15.07 -9.88 -9.84
N ASN A 70 14.98 -8.66 -9.29
CA ASN A 70 14.83 -8.45 -7.84
C ASN A 70 13.51 -9.02 -7.34
N LYS A 71 12.43 -8.84 -8.11
CA LYS A 71 11.12 -9.42 -7.82
C LYS A 71 11.20 -10.94 -7.66
N LYS A 72 11.83 -11.60 -8.63
CA LYS A 72 11.97 -13.07 -8.66
C LYS A 72 12.74 -13.60 -7.46
N ILE A 73 13.86 -12.95 -7.13
CA ILE A 73 14.67 -13.32 -5.97
C ILE A 73 13.87 -13.12 -4.68
N PHE A 74 13.24 -11.96 -4.50
CA PHE A 74 12.43 -11.64 -3.33
C PHE A 74 11.27 -12.64 -3.15
N CYS A 75 10.50 -12.90 -4.20
CA CYS A 75 9.40 -13.85 -4.19
C CYS A 75 9.87 -15.26 -3.83
N ARG A 76 11.03 -15.69 -4.36
CA ARG A 76 11.60 -17.00 -4.05
C ARG A 76 12.09 -17.09 -2.60
N LEU A 77 12.71 -16.04 -2.08
CA LEU A 77 13.17 -15.96 -0.69
C LEU A 77 11.99 -16.02 0.29
N CYS A 78 10.94 -15.24 0.01
CA CYS A 78 9.75 -15.16 0.85
C CYS A 78 8.71 -16.26 0.57
N LYS A 79 8.94 -17.13 -0.43
CA LYS A 79 8.00 -18.16 -0.90
C LYS A 79 6.63 -17.59 -1.30
N ILE A 80 6.63 -16.46 -1.98
CA ILE A 80 5.44 -15.73 -2.44
C ILE A 80 5.25 -15.93 -3.94
N ASN A 81 4.00 -15.97 -4.38
CA ASN A 81 3.68 -15.99 -5.81
C ASN A 81 3.97 -14.62 -6.44
N GLU A 82 4.72 -14.60 -7.53
CA GLU A 82 5.10 -13.37 -8.23
C GLU A 82 3.90 -12.58 -8.76
N GLU A 83 2.78 -13.25 -9.00
CA GLU A 83 1.53 -12.64 -9.47
C GLU A 83 0.66 -12.08 -8.33
N ASP A 84 1.01 -12.38 -7.07
CA ASP A 84 0.24 -11.94 -5.90
C ASP A 84 0.83 -10.67 -5.31
N TYR A 85 0.52 -9.54 -5.93
CA TYR A 85 1.03 -8.21 -5.58
C TYR A 85 0.76 -7.84 -4.11
N PHE A 86 -0.38 -8.25 -3.57
CA PHE A 86 -0.73 -7.98 -2.18
C PHE A 86 0.18 -8.72 -1.20
N SER A 87 0.49 -10.00 -1.46
CA SER A 87 1.44 -10.75 -0.62
C SER A 87 2.84 -10.15 -0.70
N ILE A 88 3.26 -9.68 -1.87
CA ILE A 88 4.56 -9.02 -2.02
C ILE A 88 4.58 -7.73 -1.19
N LEU A 89 3.55 -6.88 -1.30
CA LEU A 89 3.41 -5.67 -0.47
C LEU A 89 3.42 -5.98 1.02
N SER A 90 2.67 -7.01 1.44
CA SER A 90 2.60 -7.41 2.83
C SER A 90 3.95 -7.90 3.36
N ALA A 91 4.72 -8.60 2.53
CA ALA A 91 6.03 -9.14 2.90
C ALA A 91 7.15 -8.10 2.86
N LEU A 92 6.99 -7.04 2.06
CA LEU A 92 7.86 -5.87 2.17
C LEU A 92 7.74 -5.20 3.54
N GLU A 93 6.71 -5.55 4.34
CA GLU A 93 6.35 -4.91 5.60
C GLU A 93 6.44 -3.39 5.46
N ILE A 94 5.38 -2.74 4.97
CA ILE A 94 5.27 -1.26 4.79
C ILE A 94 5.33 -0.55 6.16
N LYS A 95 6.40 -0.76 6.92
CA LYS A 95 6.66 -0.33 8.28
C LYS A 95 7.68 0.81 8.28
N ASP A 96 8.42 1.00 7.18
CA ASP A 96 9.49 2.01 7.08
C ASP A 96 9.79 2.45 5.62
N MET A 97 8.77 2.82 4.81
CA MET A 97 9.00 3.14 3.37
C MET A 97 8.86 4.60 2.97
N LEU A 98 8.58 5.52 3.89
CA LEU A 98 8.70 6.95 3.64
C LEU A 98 9.73 7.52 4.60
N ARG A 99 11.01 7.23 4.35
CA ARG A 99 12.12 7.99 4.90
C ARG A 99 12.23 9.28 4.09
N SER A 100 12.10 10.39 4.83
CA SER A 100 12.22 11.77 4.35
C SER A 100 13.55 12.04 3.66
#